data_AF-A0A531MSL0-F1
#
_entry.id   AF-A0A531MSL0-F1
#
_cell.length_a   1.000
_cell.length_b   1.000
_cell.length_c   1.000
_cell.angle_alpha   90.00
_cell.angle_beta   90.00
_cell.angle_gamma   90.00
#
_symmetry.space_group_name_H-M   'P 1'
#
loop_
_entity.id
_entity.type
_entity.pdbx_description
1 polymer ?
#
loop_
_entity_poly.entity_id
_entity_poly.type
_entity_poly.pdbx_seq_one_letter_code
_entity_poly.pdbx_strand_id
1 'polypeptide(L)' 'PMVRFRGEPGEQATLFIRDPSGNALEFKGFRSLEQVFAH' A
#
# COMPACT_ATOMS: atom_id res chain seq x y z
N PRO A 1 2.49 9.62 0.61
CA PRO A 1 1.95 8.38 0.02
C PRO A 1 2.48 8.23 -1.42
N MET A 2 2.74 7.01 -1.88
CA MET A 2 3.27 6.72 -3.22
C MET A 2 2.44 5.63 -3.89
N VAL A 3 2.10 5.79 -5.17
CA VAL A 3 1.41 4.76 -5.95
C VAL A 3 2.43 3.86 -6.63
N ARG A 4 2.24 2.54 -6.52
CA ARG A 4 3.04 1.50 -7.18
C ARG A 4 2.16 0.68 -8.12
N PHE A 5 2.75 0.13 -9.19
CA PHE A 5 2.06 -0.70 -10.20
C PHE A 5 0.88 0.02 -10.85
N ARG A 6 1.06 1.29 -11.23
CA ARG A 6 -0.02 2.11 -11.77
C ARG A 6 -0.59 1.47 -13.04
N GLY A 7 -1.89 1.20 -13.04
CA GLY A 7 -2.63 0.58 -14.15
C GLY A 7 -2.45 -0.93 -14.27
N GLU A 8 -1.63 -1.56 -13.43
CA GLU A 8 -1.35 -2.99 -13.45
C GLU A 8 -2.10 -3.72 -12.32
N PRO A 9 -2.30 -5.05 -12.44
CA PRO A 9 -2.76 -5.87 -11.32
C PRO A 9 -1.87 -5.66 -10.08
N GLY A 10 -2.50 -5.37 -8.94
CA GLY A 10 -1.82 -5.05 -7.69
C GLY A 10 -1.48 -3.56 -7.52
N GLU A 11 -2.09 -2.66 -8.31
CA GLU A 11 -2.00 -1.21 -8.08
C GLU A 11 -2.34 -0.88 -6.62
N GLN A 12 -1.39 -0.25 -5.94
CA GLN A 12 -1.53 0.08 -4.53
C GLN A 12 -0.89 1.41 -4.19
N ALA A 13 -1.52 2.14 -3.27
CA ALA A 13 -0.94 3.31 -2.63
C ALA A 13 -0.30 2.90 -1.30
N THR A 14 0.97 3.24 -1.09
CA THR A 14 1.70 2.98 0.15
C THR A 14 1.94 4.27 0.93
N LEU A 15 1.85 4.18 2.25
CA LEU A 15 2.20 5.26 3.19
C LEU A 15 2.97 4.65 4.36
N PHE A 16 4.03 5.32 4.77
CA PHE A 16 4.76 4.99 5.99
C PHE A 16 4.59 6.12 7.01
N ILE A 17 4.29 5.73 8.26
CA ILE A 17 4.36 6.63 9.41
C ILE A 17 5.23 5.98 10.48
N ARG A 18 5.83 6.79 11.36
CA ARG A 18 6.49 6.29 12.55
C ARG A 18 5.59 6.46 13.76
N ASP A 19 5.43 5.40 14.55
CA ASP A 19 4.77 5.51 15.85
C ASP A 19 5.71 6.14 16.90
N PRO A 20 5.22 6.48 18.11
CA PRO A 20 6.06 7.03 19.17
C PRO A 20 7.19 6.11 19.66
N SER A 21 7.10 4.80 19.40
CA SER A 21 8.14 3.82 19.70
C SER A 21 9.20 3.73 18.58
N GLY A 22 9.03 4.47 17.49
CA GLY A 22 9.93 4.52 16.35
C GLY A 22 9.67 3.45 15.27
N ASN A 23 8.64 2.61 15.43
CA ASN A 23 8.29 1.57 14.45
C ASN A 23 7.76 2.20 13.17
N ALA A 24 8.18 1.69 12.01
CA ALA A 24 7.61 2.08 10.73
C ALA A 24 6.33 1.26 10.47
N LEU A 25 5.19 1.93 10.46
CA LEU A 25 3.91 1.34 10.09
C LEU A 25 3.64 1.60 8.61
N GLU A 26 3.42 0.54 7.84
CA GLU A 26 3.02 0.64 6.44
C GLU A 26 1.49 0.51 6.30
N PHE A 27 0.90 1.46 5.60
CA PHE A 27 -0.50 1.44 5.18
C PHE A 27 -0.55 1.22 3.68
N LYS A 28 -1.35 0.24 3.25
CA LYS A 28 -1.57 -0.09 1.84
C LYS A 28 -3.04 0.14 1.49
N GLY A 29 -3.28 0.93 0.46
CA GLY A 29 -4.61 1.16 -0.10
C GLY A 29 -4.73 0.52 -1.48
N PHE A 30 -5.80 -0.25 -1.68
CA PHE A 30 -6.13 -0.91 -2.95
C PHE A 30 -7.51 -0.41 -3.42
N ARG A 31 -7.74 -0.41 -4.74
CA ARG A 31 -9.05 0.01 -5.29
C ARG A 31 -10.16 -1.01 -5.04
N SER A 32 -9.81 -2.27 -4.89
CA SER A 32 -10.73 -3.38 -4.61
C SER A 32 -9.98 -4.52 -3.91
N LEU A 33 -10.71 -5.46 -3.29
CA LEU A 33 -10.11 -6.54 -2.49
C LEU A 33 -9.39 -7.58 -3.35
N GLU A 34 -9.80 -7.75 -4.60
CA GLU A 34 -9.18 -8.68 -5.55
C GLU A 34 -7.74 -8.29 -5.86
N GLN A 35 -7.40 -7.00 -5.75
CA GLN A 35 -6.05 -6.48 -5.99
C GLN A 35 -5.06 -6.85 -4.88
N VAL A 36 -5.52 -7.33 -3.72
CA VAL A 36 -4.66 -7.70 -2.58
C VAL A 36 -3.78 -8.91 -2.90
N PHE A 37 -4.29 -9.84 -3.70
CA PHE A 37 -3.61 -11.08 -4.09
C PHE A 37 -3.44 -11.21 -5.60
N ALA A 38 -3.52 -10.09 -6.33
CA ALA A 38 -3.31 -10.09 -7.77
C ALA A 38 -1.85 -10.50 -8.09
N HIS A 39 -1.69 -11.38 -9.08
CA HIS A 39 -0.42 -11.94 -9.55
C HIS A 39 0.00 -11.30 -10.87
#